data_AF-A0AAE3DMB6-F1
#
_entry.id   AF-A0AAE3DMB6-F1
#
_cell.length_a   1.000
_cell.length_b   1.000
_cell.length_c   1.000
_cell.angle_alpha   90.00
_cell.angle_beta   90.00
_cell.angle_gamma   90.00
#
_symmetry.space_group_name_H-M   'P 1'
#
loop_
_entity.id
_entity.type
_entity.pdbx_description
1 polymer ?
#
loop_
_entity_poly.entity_id
_entity_poly.type
_entity_poly.pdbx_seq_one_letter_code
_entity_poly.pdbx_strand_id
1 'polypeptide(L)'
;MAGIKRQKRFPIGYRIQNGRAEVVPEEAELVQRIFRDYLEGSTTYGIAKWMTELGVLNANGHPSWSHASIGNLLKNPRYCGDEYYPPIISKELFLQVQERRENRTSQLGRRYHPNSHAGKGILNGKIFCGTCGLEYRKYAKKRQKPGEDKWCWKCSKYQNGRKVSCGNRILSEEQIKNAALTAMNLVVEHPELAQEVQKESAAVETPKYRKLTRQIEELLQIEEFSAEEIKTLLYERAMEQYQSAEIESRAYYGRKIEEILCRGGKQEYFNEKCFQKTVEKIMVFKNGTMDVHMKNGVVIQIKEDGGGKQ
;
A
#
# COMPACT_ATOMS: atom_id res chain seq x y z
N MET A 1 -16.54 -41.26 19.28
CA MET A 1 -16.14 -39.88 19.66
C MET A 1 -16.42 -38.95 18.48
N ALA A 2 -17.41 -38.08 18.60
CA ALA A 2 -17.88 -37.22 17.50
C ALA A 2 -16.86 -36.10 17.23
N GLY A 3 -16.30 -36.07 16.02
CA GLY A 3 -15.38 -35.01 15.57
C GLY A 3 -16.10 -33.67 15.47
N ILE A 4 -15.73 -32.74 16.34
CA ILE A 4 -16.24 -31.36 16.36
C ILE A 4 -15.76 -30.66 15.07
N LYS A 5 -16.69 -30.35 14.16
CA LYS A 5 -16.41 -29.56 12.96
C LYS A 5 -16.02 -28.12 13.36
N ARG A 6 -14.77 -27.74 13.08
CA ARG A 6 -14.26 -26.37 13.30
C ARG A 6 -14.99 -25.34 12.44
N GLN A 7 -15.52 -24.28 13.06
CA GLN A 7 -16.03 -23.12 12.35
C GLN A 7 -14.86 -22.26 11.82
N LYS A 8 -14.86 -22.04 10.51
CA LYS A 8 -13.77 -21.52 9.65
C LYS A 8 -13.22 -20.09 9.92
N ARG A 9 -13.51 -19.43 11.05
CA ARG A 9 -13.24 -17.97 11.19
C ARG A 9 -12.66 -17.45 12.51
N PHE A 10 -12.43 -18.30 13.51
CA PHE A 10 -11.99 -17.83 14.84
C PHE A 10 -10.50 -18.08 15.09
N PRO A 11 -9.80 -17.18 15.82
CA PRO A 11 -8.43 -17.43 16.23
C PRO A 11 -8.34 -18.67 17.13
N ILE A 12 -7.24 -19.41 17.03
CA ILE A 12 -6.94 -20.54 17.94
C ILE A 12 -6.90 -20.03 19.39
N GLY A 13 -7.38 -20.81 20.36
CA GLY A 13 -7.50 -20.35 21.76
C GLY A 13 -8.91 -19.88 22.11
N TYR A 14 -9.81 -19.76 21.13
CA TYR A 14 -11.19 -19.34 21.35
C TYR A 14 -12.21 -20.27 20.70
N ARG A 15 -13.34 -20.44 21.38
CA ARG A 15 -14.55 -21.06 20.84
C ARG A 15 -15.73 -20.11 21.04
N ILE A 16 -16.69 -20.11 20.12
CA ILE A 16 -17.92 -19.35 20.32
C ILE A 16 -18.95 -20.22 21.04
N GLN A 17 -19.39 -19.80 22.21
CA GLN A 17 -20.51 -20.36 22.94
C GLN A 17 -21.53 -19.26 23.21
N ASN A 18 -22.81 -19.50 22.87
CA ASN A 18 -23.91 -18.54 23.08
C ASN A 18 -23.63 -17.13 22.52
N GLY A 19 -22.96 -17.05 21.36
CA GLY A 19 -22.64 -15.78 20.69
C GLY A 19 -21.44 -15.02 21.27
N ARG A 20 -20.81 -15.52 22.35
CA ARG A 20 -19.62 -14.92 22.98
C ARG A 20 -18.37 -15.78 22.74
N ALA A 21 -17.19 -15.15 22.68
CA ALA A 21 -15.94 -15.89 22.62
C ALA A 21 -15.54 -16.34 24.04
N GLU A 22 -15.26 -17.63 24.17
CA GLU A 22 -14.77 -18.26 25.39
C GLU A 22 -13.38 -18.84 25.14
N VAL A 23 -12.51 -18.73 26.14
CA VAL A 23 -11.14 -19.23 26.08
C VAL A 23 -11.16 -20.75 26.16
N VAL A 24 -10.45 -21.41 25.26
CA VAL A 24 -10.18 -22.85 25.32
C VAL A 24 -8.82 -23.04 26.01
N PRO A 25 -8.75 -23.53 27.26
CA PRO A 25 -7.52 -23.51 28.06
C PRO A 25 -6.31 -24.14 27.37
N GLU A 26 -6.47 -25.35 26.81
CA GLU A 26 -5.42 -26.10 26.12
C GLU A 26 -4.87 -25.32 24.90
N GLU A 27 -5.75 -24.70 24.13
CA GLU A 27 -5.34 -23.90 22.97
C GLU A 27 -4.75 -22.54 23.39
N ALA A 28 -5.21 -21.97 24.50
CA ALA A 28 -4.67 -20.74 25.08
C ALA A 28 -3.24 -20.93 25.58
N GLU A 29 -2.93 -22.05 26.21
CA GLU A 29 -1.56 -22.42 26.61
C GLU A 29 -0.63 -22.54 25.40
N LEU A 30 -1.12 -23.15 24.30
CA LEU A 30 -0.37 -23.20 23.05
C LEU A 30 -0.08 -21.78 22.51
N VAL A 31 -1.07 -20.88 22.52
CA VAL A 31 -0.88 -19.49 22.10
C VAL A 31 0.13 -18.78 23.00
N GLN A 32 0.03 -18.91 24.32
CA GLN A 32 0.99 -18.34 25.27
C GLN A 32 2.42 -18.84 25.02
N ARG A 33 2.56 -20.14 24.76
CA ARG A 33 3.86 -20.74 24.41
C ARG A 33 4.41 -20.20 23.09
N ILE A 34 3.58 -20.04 22.05
CA ILE A 34 4.02 -19.46 20.77
C ILE A 34 4.60 -18.04 20.96
N PHE A 35 3.94 -17.20 21.76
CA PHE A 35 4.43 -15.85 22.03
C PHE A 35 5.76 -15.87 22.80
N ARG A 36 5.87 -16.73 23.82
CA ARG A 36 7.08 -16.89 24.63
C ARG A 36 8.26 -17.45 23.83
N ASP A 37 8.07 -18.59 23.15
CA ASP A 37 9.09 -19.24 22.32
C ASP A 37 9.58 -18.29 21.23
N TYR A 38 8.66 -17.49 20.64
CA TYR A 38 9.03 -16.47 19.69
C TYR A 38 9.91 -15.39 20.34
N LEU A 39 9.56 -14.90 21.53
CA LEU A 39 10.33 -13.90 22.28
C LEU A 39 11.72 -14.41 22.70
N GLU A 40 11.84 -15.71 22.97
CA GLU A 40 13.09 -16.35 23.42
C GLU A 40 14.08 -16.64 22.31
N GLY A 41 13.66 -16.73 21.04
CA GLY A 41 14.61 -17.07 19.98
C GLY A 41 13.99 -17.76 18.77
N SER A 42 12.91 -18.48 18.98
CA SER A 42 12.34 -19.35 17.96
C SER A 42 11.92 -18.57 16.73
N THR A 43 12.19 -19.16 15.56
CA THR A 43 11.77 -18.59 14.28
C THR A 43 10.31 -18.94 14.03
N THR A 44 9.59 -18.12 13.25
CA THR A 44 8.20 -18.44 12.86
C THR A 44 8.12 -19.75 12.08
N TYR A 45 9.18 -20.13 11.37
CA TYR A 45 9.31 -21.44 10.73
C TYR A 45 9.47 -22.56 11.77
N GLY A 46 10.36 -22.38 12.76
CA GLY A 46 10.57 -23.37 13.83
C GLY A 46 9.29 -23.64 14.62
N ILE A 47 8.56 -22.58 14.98
CA ILE A 47 7.26 -22.69 15.65
C ILE A 47 6.23 -23.37 14.74
N ALA A 48 6.18 -23.04 13.45
CA ALA A 48 5.27 -23.67 12.50
C ALA A 48 5.54 -25.18 12.35
N LYS A 49 6.82 -25.57 12.30
CA LYS A 49 7.24 -26.97 12.28
C LYS A 49 6.81 -27.70 13.55
N TRP A 50 7.10 -27.13 14.72
CA TRP A 50 6.68 -27.67 16.01
C TRP A 50 5.16 -27.86 16.11
N MET A 51 4.36 -26.86 15.73
CA MET A 51 2.90 -26.98 15.73
C MET A 51 2.37 -28.06 14.78
N THR A 52 3.04 -28.22 13.63
CA THR A 52 2.70 -29.26 12.64
C THR A 52 3.02 -30.65 13.17
N GLU A 53 4.17 -30.83 13.80
CA GLU A 53 4.62 -32.10 14.40
C GLU A 53 3.74 -32.51 15.60
N LEU A 54 3.30 -31.53 16.40
CA LEU A 54 2.38 -31.75 17.50
C LEU A 54 0.94 -32.08 17.04
N GLY A 55 0.68 -32.06 15.72
CA GLY A 55 -0.63 -32.38 15.16
C GLY A 55 -1.69 -31.30 15.42
N VAL A 56 -1.29 -30.09 15.81
CA VAL A 56 -2.24 -29.02 16.12
C VAL A 56 -2.95 -28.60 14.85
N LEU A 57 -4.28 -28.72 14.84
CA LEU A 57 -5.08 -28.36 13.68
C LEU A 57 -5.03 -26.83 13.45
N ASN A 58 -4.99 -26.42 12.18
CA ASN A 58 -5.15 -25.02 11.78
C ASN A 58 -6.65 -24.66 11.60
N ALA A 59 -6.95 -23.41 11.21
CA ALA A 59 -8.34 -22.95 11.01
C ALA A 59 -9.13 -23.75 9.95
N ASN A 60 -8.44 -24.46 9.05
CA ASN A 60 -9.04 -25.34 8.04
C ASN A 60 -9.19 -26.80 8.53
N GLY A 61 -8.81 -27.10 9.78
CA GLY A 61 -8.88 -28.45 10.34
C GLY A 61 -7.74 -29.37 9.90
N HIS A 62 -6.63 -28.83 9.39
CA HIS A 62 -5.46 -29.62 8.99
C HIS A 62 -4.26 -29.35 9.90
N PRO A 63 -3.45 -30.35 10.25
CA PRO A 63 -2.20 -30.16 10.99
C PRO A 63 -1.11 -29.65 10.04
N SER A 64 -1.26 -28.43 9.53
CA SER A 64 -0.31 -27.82 8.60
C SER A 64 -0.19 -26.34 8.90
N TRP A 65 0.96 -25.94 9.43
CA TRP A 65 1.27 -24.56 9.77
C TRP A 65 2.39 -24.04 8.89
N SER A 66 2.22 -22.80 8.43
CA SER A 66 3.26 -22.08 7.70
C SER A 66 3.86 -20.97 8.58
N HIS A 67 5.08 -20.55 8.27
CA HIS A 67 5.70 -19.39 8.92
C HIS A 67 4.82 -18.13 8.83
N ALA A 68 4.04 -17.98 7.75
CA ALA A 68 3.11 -16.87 7.56
C ALA A 68 1.89 -16.96 8.49
N SER A 69 1.39 -18.18 8.73
CA SER A 69 0.30 -18.44 9.67
C SER A 69 0.71 -18.07 11.10
N ILE A 70 1.90 -18.48 11.53
CA ILE A 70 2.47 -18.08 12.83
C ILE A 70 2.69 -16.57 12.88
N GLY A 71 3.22 -15.97 11.81
CA GLY A 71 3.39 -14.52 11.72
C GLY A 71 2.08 -13.74 11.83
N ASN A 72 0.97 -14.27 11.32
CA ASN A 72 -0.36 -13.67 11.47
C ASN A 72 -0.94 -13.86 12.88
N LEU A 73 -0.69 -15.02 13.50
CA LEU A 73 -1.05 -15.28 14.89
C LEU A 73 -0.38 -14.26 15.83
N LEU A 74 0.93 -14.07 15.71
CA LEU A 74 1.71 -13.11 16.52
C LEU A 74 1.29 -11.65 16.30
N LYS A 75 0.63 -11.32 15.18
CA LYS A 75 0.11 -9.97 14.86
C LYS A 75 -1.28 -9.70 15.43
N ASN A 76 -2.00 -10.73 15.85
CA ASN A 76 -3.43 -10.61 16.08
C ASN A 76 -3.73 -9.95 17.44
N PRO A 77 -4.22 -8.70 17.48
CA PRO A 77 -4.43 -7.98 18.74
C PRO A 77 -5.57 -8.58 19.58
N ARG A 78 -6.42 -9.44 18.99
CA ARG A 78 -7.51 -10.12 19.71
C ARG A 78 -7.03 -10.94 20.91
N TYR A 79 -5.77 -11.41 20.89
CA TYR A 79 -5.19 -12.13 22.03
C TYR A 79 -4.96 -11.25 23.26
N CYS A 80 -4.89 -9.93 23.10
CA CYS A 80 -4.78 -8.96 24.20
C CYS A 80 -6.13 -8.65 24.86
N GLY A 81 -7.22 -9.18 24.29
CA GLY A 81 -8.59 -8.96 24.70
C GLY A 81 -9.23 -7.68 24.14
N ASP A 82 -10.55 -7.76 23.94
CA ASP A 82 -11.45 -6.65 23.62
C ASP A 82 -12.84 -6.94 24.25
N GLU A 83 -13.88 -6.18 23.88
CA GLU A 83 -15.25 -6.40 24.39
C GLU A 83 -15.80 -7.81 24.04
N TYR A 84 -15.28 -8.43 22.98
CA TYR A 84 -15.76 -9.71 22.47
C TYR A 84 -14.83 -10.89 22.81
N TYR A 85 -13.51 -10.68 22.82
CA TYR A 85 -12.49 -11.68 23.05
C TYR A 85 -11.88 -11.51 24.45
N PRO A 86 -11.95 -12.53 25.34
CA PRO A 86 -11.20 -12.49 26.59
C PRO A 86 -9.68 -12.51 26.33
N PRO A 87 -8.85 -11.87 27.18
CA PRO A 87 -7.40 -11.84 26.99
C PRO A 87 -6.76 -13.22 27.22
N ILE A 88 -5.88 -13.64 26.30
CA ILE A 88 -4.99 -14.82 26.44
C ILE A 88 -3.54 -14.39 26.69
N ILE A 89 -3.15 -13.22 26.18
CA ILE A 89 -1.80 -12.65 26.22
C ILE A 89 -1.87 -11.27 26.89
N SER A 90 -0.89 -10.94 27.73
CA SER A 90 -0.80 -9.60 28.31
C SER A 90 -0.41 -8.56 27.24
N LYS A 91 -0.90 -7.33 27.38
CA LYS A 91 -0.52 -6.23 26.48
C LYS A 91 1.00 -6.03 26.44
N GLU A 92 1.65 -6.15 27.60
CA GLU A 92 3.11 -6.12 27.76
C GLU A 92 3.82 -7.14 26.86
N LEU A 93 3.46 -8.43 26.98
CA LEU A 93 4.06 -9.51 26.20
C LEU A 93 3.81 -9.34 24.70
N PHE A 94 2.62 -8.86 24.32
CA PHE A 94 2.30 -8.56 22.93
C PHE A 94 3.19 -7.45 22.38
N LEU A 95 3.36 -6.35 23.11
CA LEU A 95 4.21 -5.22 22.69
C LEU A 95 5.68 -5.66 22.54
N GLN A 96 6.22 -6.44 23.48
CA GLN A 96 7.58 -6.98 23.38
C GLN A 96 7.77 -7.87 22.14
N VAL A 97 6.78 -8.70 21.82
CA VAL A 97 6.79 -9.51 20.59
C VAL A 97 6.75 -8.63 19.35
N GLN A 98 5.96 -7.56 19.35
CA GLN A 98 5.87 -6.61 18.24
C GLN A 98 7.19 -5.87 18.03
N GLU A 99 7.81 -5.39 19.11
CA GLU A 99 9.13 -4.75 19.08
C GLU A 99 10.19 -5.68 18.52
N ARG A 100 10.27 -6.93 19.00
CA ARG A 100 11.21 -7.93 18.45
C ARG A 100 10.98 -8.17 16.95
N ARG A 101 9.73 -8.17 16.50
CA ARG A 101 9.39 -8.31 15.07
C ARG A 101 9.86 -7.12 14.26
N GLU A 102 9.70 -5.91 14.77
CA GLU A 102 10.19 -4.67 14.15
C GLU A 102 11.72 -4.60 14.12
N ASN A 103 12.38 -5.00 15.20
CA ASN A 103 13.84 -5.09 15.30
C ASN A 103 14.39 -6.11 14.32
N ARG A 104 13.81 -7.32 14.25
CA ARG A 104 14.20 -8.35 13.27
C ARG A 104 13.94 -7.91 11.82
N THR A 105 12.88 -7.14 11.60
CA THR A 105 12.55 -6.55 10.30
C THR A 105 13.57 -5.48 9.92
N SER A 106 14.01 -4.66 10.88
CA SER A 106 15.01 -3.61 10.70
C SER A 106 16.42 -4.18 10.48
N GLN A 107 16.84 -5.16 11.30
CA GLN A 107 18.13 -5.86 11.19
C GLN A 107 18.29 -6.63 9.88
N LEU A 108 17.22 -7.25 9.37
CA LEU A 108 17.25 -7.97 8.09
C LEU A 108 17.05 -7.05 6.88
N GLY A 109 16.95 -5.72 7.07
CA GLY A 109 16.67 -4.76 5.99
C GLY A 109 15.30 -4.97 5.33
N ARG A 110 14.37 -5.64 6.00
CA ARG A 110 13.02 -6.00 5.51
C ARG A 110 11.95 -5.00 5.95
N ARG A 111 12.31 -3.78 6.35
CA ARG A 111 11.30 -2.71 6.39
C ARG A 111 10.68 -2.60 4.99
N TYR A 112 9.41 -2.23 4.93
CA TYR A 112 8.88 -1.62 3.71
C TYR A 112 9.75 -0.39 3.46
N HIS A 113 10.79 -0.57 2.63
CA HIS A 113 11.59 0.50 2.12
C HIS A 113 10.85 1.03 0.89
N PRO A 114 10.48 2.31 0.86
CA PRO A 114 10.14 2.99 -0.39
C PRO A 114 11.26 2.81 -1.43
N ASN A 115 12.50 2.53 -0.98
CA ASN A 115 13.67 2.19 -1.79
C ASN A 115 13.84 0.69 -2.12
N SER A 116 12.82 -0.16 -1.96
CA SER A 116 12.81 -1.52 -2.55
C SER A 116 12.87 -1.52 -4.08
N HIS A 117 12.96 -0.32 -4.68
CA HIS A 117 13.18 -0.03 -6.09
C HIS A 117 14.66 0.07 -6.51
N ALA A 118 15.64 -0.06 -5.60
CA ALA A 118 17.06 0.04 -5.96
C ALA A 118 17.53 -0.98 -7.03
N GLY A 119 16.74 -2.02 -7.31
CA GLY A 119 16.91 -2.91 -8.46
C GLY A 119 15.64 -3.09 -9.34
N LYS A 120 14.58 -2.30 -9.10
CA LYS A 120 13.35 -2.34 -9.90
C LYS A 120 13.41 -1.20 -10.90
N GLY A 121 13.38 -1.54 -12.20
CA GLY A 121 13.45 -0.55 -13.28
C GLY A 121 12.47 0.61 -13.11
N ILE A 122 12.82 1.74 -13.73
CA ILE A 122 12.26 3.08 -13.56
C ILE A 122 10.71 3.21 -13.57
N LEU A 123 10.04 2.28 -14.26
CA LEU A 123 8.59 2.27 -14.41
C LEU A 123 7.84 1.58 -13.26
N ASN A 124 8.54 0.84 -12.39
CA ASN A 124 7.88 0.18 -11.25
C ASN A 124 7.38 1.24 -10.26
N GLY A 125 6.14 1.10 -9.78
CA GLY A 125 5.48 2.10 -8.93
C GLY A 125 4.95 3.32 -9.69
N LYS A 126 5.11 3.37 -11.02
CA LYS A 126 4.67 4.52 -11.85
C LYS A 126 3.46 4.23 -12.71
N ILE A 127 3.12 2.97 -12.92
CA ILE A 127 2.09 2.57 -13.88
C ILE A 127 0.88 2.00 -13.14
N PHE A 128 -0.31 2.51 -13.43
CA PHE A 128 -1.54 2.17 -12.72
C PHE A 128 -2.67 1.86 -13.69
N CYS A 129 -3.60 1.03 -13.23
CA CYS A 129 -4.76 0.62 -14.00
C CYS A 129 -5.89 1.65 -13.88
N GLY A 130 -6.27 2.30 -14.98
CA GLY A 130 -7.42 3.21 -15.03
C GLY A 130 -8.77 2.54 -14.75
N THR A 131 -8.86 1.21 -14.86
CA THR A 131 -10.10 0.46 -14.57
C THR A 131 -10.26 0.06 -13.10
N CYS A 132 -9.17 -0.23 -12.39
CA CYS A 132 -9.26 -0.75 -11.02
C CYS A 132 -8.37 -0.03 -10.00
N GLY A 133 -7.64 1.00 -10.42
CA GLY A 133 -6.74 1.80 -9.59
C GLY A 133 -5.44 1.11 -9.17
N LEU A 134 -5.32 -0.21 -9.33
CA LEU A 134 -4.15 -0.96 -8.87
C LEU A 134 -2.95 -0.83 -9.83
N GLU A 135 -1.76 -0.97 -9.26
CA GLU A 135 -0.48 -0.90 -9.97
C GLU A 135 -0.37 -1.97 -11.08
N TYR A 136 0.27 -1.61 -12.18
CA TYR A 136 0.80 -2.55 -13.15
C TYR A 136 2.14 -3.12 -12.69
N ARG A 137 2.37 -4.41 -12.96
CA ARG A 137 3.63 -5.09 -12.63
C ARG A 137 4.25 -5.71 -13.87
N LYS A 138 5.58 -5.79 -13.85
CA LYS A 138 6.38 -6.47 -14.87
C LYS A 138 6.39 -7.98 -14.64
N TYR A 139 6.08 -8.75 -15.67
CA TYR A 139 6.03 -10.21 -15.66
C TYR A 139 6.87 -10.78 -16.81
N ALA A 140 7.54 -11.90 -16.56
CA ALA A 140 8.17 -12.67 -17.64
C ALA A 140 7.10 -13.41 -18.45
N LYS A 141 7.18 -13.32 -19.78
CA LYS A 141 6.41 -14.14 -20.72
C LYS A 141 7.31 -15.15 -21.41
N LYS A 142 6.74 -16.29 -21.81
CA LYS A 142 7.42 -17.24 -22.70
C LYS A 142 7.61 -16.56 -24.05
N ARG A 143 8.85 -16.50 -24.54
CA ARG A 143 9.14 -16.04 -25.90
C ARG A 143 8.55 -17.05 -26.87
N GLN A 144 7.71 -16.58 -27.79
CA GLN A 144 7.17 -17.40 -28.87
C GLN A 144 8.01 -17.30 -30.13
N LYS A 145 8.66 -16.14 -30.35
CA LYS A 145 9.51 -15.88 -31.52
C LYS A 145 10.89 -15.34 -31.09
N PRO A 146 11.98 -15.66 -31.83
CA PRO A 146 13.27 -15.01 -31.66
C PRO A 146 13.12 -13.49 -31.80
N GLY A 147 13.71 -12.72 -30.87
CA GLY A 147 13.59 -11.26 -30.83
C GLY A 147 12.39 -10.71 -30.06
N GLU A 148 11.43 -11.53 -29.64
CA GLU A 148 10.30 -11.08 -28.81
C GLU A 148 10.76 -10.68 -27.40
N ASP A 149 10.27 -9.54 -26.90
CA ASP A 149 10.55 -9.09 -25.54
C ASP A 149 10.17 -10.20 -24.53
N LYS A 150 11.08 -10.50 -23.60
CA LYS A 150 10.83 -11.48 -22.54
C LYS A 150 9.83 -10.95 -21.50
N TRP A 151 9.59 -9.64 -21.48
CA TRP A 151 8.83 -8.99 -20.44
C TRP A 151 7.52 -8.39 -20.95
N CYS A 152 6.54 -8.30 -20.06
CA CYS A 152 5.28 -7.61 -20.31
C CYS A 152 4.75 -7.00 -19.01
N TRP A 153 3.95 -5.96 -19.14
CA TRP A 153 3.32 -5.25 -18.03
C TRP A 153 1.82 -5.55 -17.99
N LYS A 154 1.35 -5.98 -16.82
CA LYS A 154 -0.06 -6.34 -16.60
C LYS A 154 -0.54 -5.72 -15.29
N CYS A 155 -1.83 -5.39 -15.22
CA CYS A 155 -2.45 -5.01 -13.96
C CYS A 155 -2.18 -6.10 -12.88
N SER A 156 -1.88 -5.70 -11.65
CA SER A 156 -1.65 -6.63 -10.54
C SER A 156 -2.83 -7.59 -10.30
N LYS A 157 -4.05 -7.17 -10.65
CA LYS A 157 -5.28 -7.96 -10.55
C LYS A 157 -5.63 -8.71 -11.84
N TYR A 158 -4.75 -8.72 -12.84
CA TYR A 158 -5.01 -9.33 -14.14
C TYR A 158 -5.28 -10.82 -14.00
N GLN A 159 -4.51 -11.54 -13.18
CA GLN A 159 -4.76 -12.93 -12.84
C GLN A 159 -4.84 -13.08 -11.33
N ASN A 160 -6.02 -13.47 -10.82
CA ASN A 160 -6.22 -13.81 -9.42
C ASN A 160 -6.63 -15.28 -9.32
N GLY A 161 -5.69 -16.15 -8.96
CA GLY A 161 -5.86 -17.60 -9.05
C GLY A 161 -6.09 -18.07 -10.50
N ARG A 162 -7.17 -18.83 -10.73
CA ARG A 162 -7.54 -19.33 -12.08
C ARG A 162 -8.45 -18.38 -12.88
N LYS A 163 -8.79 -17.19 -12.36
CA LYS A 163 -9.71 -16.24 -13.00
C LYS A 163 -9.04 -14.91 -13.33
N VAL A 164 -9.38 -14.34 -14.49
CA VAL A 164 -8.99 -12.98 -14.86
C VAL A 164 -9.94 -12.00 -14.19
N SER A 165 -9.47 -11.29 -13.15
CA SER A 165 -10.30 -10.34 -12.39
C SER A 165 -10.18 -8.89 -12.87
N CYS A 166 -9.21 -8.58 -13.73
CA CYS A 166 -9.11 -7.30 -14.42
C CYS A 166 -8.62 -7.56 -15.84
N GLY A 167 -9.48 -7.36 -16.84
CA GLY A 167 -9.16 -7.54 -18.25
C GLY A 167 -8.61 -6.29 -18.92
N ASN A 168 -7.85 -5.47 -18.18
CA ASN A 168 -7.17 -4.32 -18.77
C ASN A 168 -5.99 -4.80 -19.64
N ARG A 169 -5.56 -3.95 -20.59
CA ARG A 169 -4.61 -4.32 -21.63
C ARG A 169 -3.23 -4.67 -21.08
N ILE A 170 -2.52 -5.53 -21.83
CA ILE A 170 -1.12 -5.92 -21.57
C ILE A 170 -0.23 -4.98 -22.40
N LEU A 171 0.83 -4.45 -21.80
CA LEU A 171 1.75 -3.51 -22.46
C LEU A 171 3.17 -4.09 -22.54
N SER A 172 3.93 -3.69 -23.56
CA SER A 172 5.39 -3.82 -23.56
C SER A 172 6.02 -2.66 -22.79
N GLU A 173 7.30 -2.80 -22.44
CA GLU A 173 8.04 -1.69 -21.81
C GLU A 173 8.21 -0.50 -22.77
N GLU A 174 8.38 -0.77 -24.05
CA GLU A 174 8.52 0.24 -25.11
C GLU A 174 7.27 1.11 -25.26
N GLN A 175 6.08 0.51 -25.21
CA GLN A 175 4.80 1.23 -25.26
C GLN A 175 4.69 2.28 -24.13
N ILE A 176 5.08 1.88 -22.92
CA ILE A 176 5.04 2.77 -21.75
C ILE A 176 6.08 3.89 -21.87
N LYS A 177 7.30 3.57 -22.34
CA LYS A 177 8.37 4.54 -22.55
C LYS A 177 8.01 5.55 -23.65
N ASN A 178 7.41 5.08 -24.75
CA ASN A 178 6.98 5.95 -25.84
C ASN A 178 5.87 6.88 -25.38
N ALA A 179 4.87 6.41 -24.64
CA ALA A 179 3.84 7.28 -24.08
C ALA A 179 4.41 8.37 -23.17
N ALA A 180 5.36 8.01 -22.30
CA ALA A 180 6.04 8.98 -21.44
C ALA A 180 6.89 9.97 -22.24
N LEU A 181 7.60 9.51 -23.27
CA LEU A 181 8.40 10.35 -24.16
C LEU A 181 7.52 11.34 -24.92
N THR A 182 6.42 10.88 -25.52
CA THR A 182 5.45 11.74 -26.22
C THR A 182 4.90 12.79 -25.29
N ALA A 183 4.49 12.42 -24.06
CA ALA A 183 3.99 13.38 -23.09
C ALA A 183 5.05 14.42 -22.69
N MET A 184 6.30 14.01 -22.44
CA MET A 184 7.38 14.96 -22.14
C MET A 184 7.65 15.91 -23.30
N ASN A 185 7.64 15.41 -24.55
CA ASN A 185 7.85 16.25 -25.73
C ASN A 185 6.68 17.19 -26.02
N LEU A 186 5.44 16.79 -25.70
CA LEU A 186 4.29 17.70 -25.77
C LEU A 186 4.44 18.89 -24.82
N VAL A 187 5.02 18.70 -23.63
CA VAL A 187 5.33 19.82 -22.72
C VAL A 187 6.45 20.72 -23.24
N VAL A 188 7.40 20.17 -24.00
CA VAL A 188 8.42 20.98 -24.69
C VAL A 188 7.79 21.83 -25.79
N GLU A 189 6.87 21.24 -26.57
CA GLU A 189 6.15 21.91 -27.66
C GLU A 189 5.13 22.94 -27.16
N HIS A 190 4.56 22.71 -25.97
CA HIS A 190 3.54 23.53 -25.33
C HIS A 190 3.98 23.92 -23.90
N PRO A 191 4.89 24.90 -23.74
CA PRO A 191 5.39 25.34 -22.43
C PRO A 191 4.29 25.80 -21.46
N GLU A 192 3.13 26.22 -21.97
CA GLU A 192 1.95 26.52 -21.18
C GLU A 192 1.54 25.36 -20.25
N LEU A 193 1.77 24.11 -20.65
CA LEU A 193 1.50 22.92 -19.83
C LEU A 193 2.45 22.80 -18.62
N ALA A 194 3.62 23.42 -18.65
CA ALA A 194 4.50 23.49 -17.48
C ALA A 194 4.00 24.54 -16.47
N GLN A 195 3.37 25.60 -16.98
CA GLN A 195 2.89 26.75 -16.22
C GLN A 195 1.45 26.60 -15.72
N GLU A 196 0.69 25.64 -16.27
CA GLU A 196 -0.68 25.34 -15.85
C GLU A 196 -0.69 24.73 -14.44
N VAL A 197 -0.78 25.62 -13.44
CA VAL A 197 -1.08 25.24 -12.06
C VAL A 197 -2.59 25.15 -11.96
N GLN A 198 -3.14 23.94 -11.90
CA GLN A 198 -4.56 23.74 -11.59
C GLN A 198 -4.89 24.55 -10.33
N LYS A 199 -5.88 25.44 -10.43
CA LYS A 199 -6.33 26.27 -9.30
C LYS A 199 -6.67 25.38 -8.10
N GLU A 200 -6.14 25.80 -6.96
CA GLU A 200 -6.28 25.20 -5.65
C GLU A 200 -7.70 24.65 -5.42
N SER A 201 -7.80 23.38 -5.03
CA SER A 201 -8.94 23.04 -4.17
C SER A 201 -8.62 23.67 -2.82
N ALA A 202 -9.43 24.64 -2.39
CA ALA A 202 -9.40 25.16 -1.03
C ALA A 202 -9.26 23.99 -0.04
N ALA A 203 -8.44 24.17 1.01
CA ALA A 203 -8.20 23.14 2.03
C ALA A 203 -9.49 22.38 2.33
N VAL A 204 -9.54 21.09 1.97
CA VAL A 204 -10.76 20.30 2.12
C VAL A 204 -11.03 20.21 3.61
N GLU A 205 -12.09 20.86 4.08
CA GLU A 205 -12.53 20.77 5.47
C GLU A 205 -12.93 19.32 5.77
N THR A 206 -11.96 18.55 6.26
CA THR A 206 -12.18 17.18 6.65
C THR A 206 -13.23 17.15 7.78
N PRO A 207 -13.99 16.05 7.92
CA PRO A 207 -14.89 15.89 9.05
C PRO A 207 -14.18 16.09 10.41
N LYS A 208 -12.88 15.78 10.47
CA LYS A 208 -12.04 15.99 11.64
C LYS A 208 -11.70 17.48 11.86
N TYR A 209 -11.38 18.24 10.81
CA TYR A 209 -11.19 19.69 10.91
C TYR A 209 -12.43 20.41 11.46
N ARG A 210 -13.61 20.06 10.94
CA ARG A 210 -14.89 20.62 11.42
C ARG A 210 -15.18 20.25 12.87
N LYS A 211 -14.92 19.00 13.26
CA LYS A 211 -15.08 18.55 14.65
C LYS A 211 -14.15 19.32 15.60
N LEU A 212 -12.86 19.45 15.26
CA LEU A 212 -11.88 20.17 16.07
C LEU A 212 -12.24 21.65 16.21
N THR A 213 -12.71 22.27 15.12
CA THR A 213 -13.18 23.66 15.15
C THR A 213 -14.35 23.84 16.12
N ARG A 214 -15.36 22.96 16.06
CA ARG A 214 -16.49 22.97 16.99
C ARG A 214 -16.04 22.80 18.44
N GLN A 215 -15.10 21.88 18.72
CA GLN A 215 -14.59 21.65 20.07
C GLN A 215 -13.85 22.87 20.64
N ILE A 216 -13.11 23.60 19.80
CA ILE A 216 -12.45 24.85 20.20
C ILE A 216 -13.50 25.91 20.54
N GLU A 217 -14.53 26.06 19.71
CA GLU A 217 -15.62 27.02 19.94
C GLU A 217 -16.42 26.70 21.21
N GLU A 218 -16.74 25.42 21.45
CA GLU A 218 -17.42 24.96 22.66
C GLU A 218 -16.58 25.26 23.93
N LEU A 219 -15.27 25.01 23.89
CA LEU A 219 -14.39 25.28 25.03
C LEU A 219 -14.21 26.77 25.33
N LEU A 220 -14.17 27.60 24.28
CA LEU A 220 -14.09 29.06 24.42
C LEU A 220 -15.35 29.68 25.04
N GLN A 221 -16.47 28.96 25.09
CA GLN A 221 -17.70 29.40 25.75
C GLN A 221 -17.75 29.09 27.26
N ILE A 222 -16.79 28.34 27.79
CA ILE A 222 -16.71 28.00 29.22
C ILE A 222 -15.94 29.11 29.96
N GLU A 223 -16.41 29.54 31.13
CA GLU A 223 -15.77 30.63 31.90
C GLU A 223 -14.37 30.26 32.43
N GLU A 224 -14.16 28.99 32.79
CA GLU A 224 -12.85 28.44 33.17
C GLU A 224 -12.50 27.23 32.30
N PHE A 225 -11.60 27.41 31.33
CA PHE A 225 -11.04 26.33 30.53
C PHE A 225 -9.52 26.22 30.74
N SER A 226 -8.98 25.02 30.56
CA SER A 226 -7.53 24.80 30.65
C SER A 226 -6.83 25.38 29.42
N ALA A 227 -5.87 26.27 29.65
CA ALA A 227 -5.02 26.81 28.59
C ALA A 227 -4.25 25.72 27.82
N GLU A 228 -3.97 24.58 28.47
CA GLU A 228 -3.30 23.46 27.81
C GLU A 228 -4.24 22.72 26.86
N GLU A 229 -5.51 22.52 27.24
CA GLU A 229 -6.50 21.82 26.42
C GLU A 229 -6.81 22.58 25.12
N ILE A 230 -7.01 23.90 25.21
CA ILE A 230 -7.26 24.72 24.01
C ILE A 230 -6.05 24.76 23.09
N LYS A 231 -4.85 24.81 23.65
CA LYS A 231 -3.59 24.78 22.90
C LYS A 231 -3.43 23.46 22.16
N THR A 232 -3.70 22.32 22.81
CA THR A 232 -3.68 21.00 22.15
C THR A 232 -4.63 20.96 20.96
N LEU A 233 -5.89 21.41 21.13
CA LEU A 233 -6.87 21.40 20.05
C LEU A 233 -6.50 22.33 18.90
N LEU A 234 -5.92 23.50 19.19
CA LEU A 234 -5.40 24.41 18.17
C LEU A 234 -4.26 23.76 17.36
N TYR A 235 -3.33 23.08 18.02
CA TYR A 235 -2.27 22.34 17.34
C TYR A 235 -2.82 21.19 16.51
N GLU A 236 -3.75 20.39 17.04
CA GLU A 236 -4.36 19.29 16.29
C GLU A 236 -5.15 19.79 15.06
N ARG A 237 -5.88 20.91 15.19
CA ARG A 237 -6.58 21.54 14.08
C ARG A 237 -5.62 22.04 13.02
N ALA A 238 -4.53 22.71 13.43
CA ALA A 238 -3.49 23.17 12.52
C ALA A 238 -2.82 21.98 11.81
N MET A 239 -2.50 20.91 12.53
CA MET A 239 -1.93 19.68 11.95
C MET A 239 -2.87 19.04 10.93
N GLU A 240 -4.15 18.91 11.24
CA GLU A 240 -5.16 18.38 10.31
C GLU A 240 -5.25 19.25 9.04
N GLN A 241 -5.23 20.58 9.22
CA GLN A 241 -5.22 21.53 8.13
C GLN A 241 -3.96 21.36 7.26
N TYR A 242 -2.77 21.26 7.86
CA TYR A 242 -1.52 21.02 7.12
C TYR A 242 -1.47 19.67 6.43
N GLN A 243 -2.04 18.61 7.02
CA GLN A 243 -2.14 17.29 6.38
C GLN A 243 -3.12 17.29 5.20
N SER A 244 -4.19 18.06 5.30
CA SER A 244 -5.22 18.20 4.25
C SER A 244 -4.83 19.20 3.16
N ALA A 245 -3.93 20.14 3.45
CA ALA A 245 -3.40 21.09 2.49
C ALA A 245 -2.34 20.40 1.64
N GLU A 246 -2.57 20.27 0.34
CA GLU A 246 -1.50 19.98 -0.63
C GLU A 246 -0.58 21.20 -0.73
N ILE A 247 0.30 21.43 0.26
CA ILE A 247 1.18 22.59 0.31
C ILE A 247 2.09 22.61 -0.94
N GLU A 248 1.91 23.64 -1.78
CA GLU A 248 2.86 24.28 -2.71
C GLU A 248 3.75 23.43 -3.65
N SER A 249 3.48 22.14 -3.83
CA SER A 249 4.37 21.30 -4.66
C SER A 249 4.18 21.54 -6.17
N ARG A 250 2.98 21.90 -6.64
CA ARG A 250 2.68 21.99 -8.07
C ARG A 250 3.37 23.15 -8.78
N ALA A 251 3.37 24.35 -8.19
CA ALA A 251 4.08 25.51 -8.74
C ALA A 251 5.61 25.33 -8.73
N TYR A 252 6.13 24.64 -7.70
CA TYR A 252 7.54 24.20 -7.68
C TYR A 252 7.83 23.22 -8.83
N TYR A 253 6.98 22.21 -9.02
CA TYR A 253 7.15 21.24 -10.09
C TYR A 253 6.94 21.85 -11.47
N GLY A 254 6.07 22.85 -11.64
CA GLY A 254 5.91 23.57 -12.91
C GLY A 254 7.21 24.25 -13.35
N ARG A 255 7.82 25.06 -12.47
CA ARG A 255 9.14 25.69 -12.72
C ARG A 255 10.23 24.64 -13.00
N LYS A 256 10.22 23.53 -12.25
CA LYS A 256 11.18 22.44 -12.43
C LYS A 256 10.98 21.69 -13.75
N ILE A 257 9.74 21.51 -14.19
CA ILE A 257 9.41 20.90 -15.48
C ILE A 257 9.88 21.82 -16.62
N GLU A 258 9.64 23.13 -16.51
CA GLU A 258 10.11 24.12 -17.48
C GLU A 258 11.64 24.12 -17.60
N GLU A 259 12.35 24.08 -16.47
CA GLU A 259 13.82 24.00 -16.44
C GLU A 259 14.35 22.70 -17.07
N ILE A 260 13.72 21.56 -16.79
CA ILE A 260 14.21 20.25 -17.23
C ILE A 260 13.84 19.94 -18.68
N LEU A 261 12.62 20.25 -19.10
CA LEU A 261 12.09 19.91 -20.42
C LEU A 261 12.19 21.09 -21.37
N CYS A 262 11.54 22.22 -21.07
CA CYS A 262 11.43 23.33 -22.01
C CYS A 262 12.80 23.96 -22.32
N ARG A 263 13.66 24.14 -21.32
CA ARG A 263 15.07 24.59 -21.54
C ARG A 263 16.00 23.46 -22.00
N GLY A 264 15.66 22.21 -21.68
CA GLY A 264 16.43 21.03 -22.06
C GLY A 264 16.22 20.58 -23.51
N GLY A 265 15.16 21.05 -24.17
CA GLY A 265 14.82 20.74 -25.55
C GLY A 265 14.10 19.39 -25.73
N LYS A 266 13.72 19.13 -26.98
CA LYS A 266 12.98 17.91 -27.35
C LYS A 266 13.83 16.67 -27.10
N GLN A 267 13.23 15.66 -26.50
CA GLN A 267 13.89 14.39 -26.20
C GLN A 267 13.74 13.43 -27.40
N GLU A 268 14.85 12.94 -27.94
CA GLU A 268 14.84 11.95 -29.03
C GLU A 268 14.54 10.53 -28.53
N TYR A 269 14.90 10.24 -27.28
CA TYR A 269 14.72 8.94 -26.63
C TYR A 269 14.19 9.10 -25.20
N PHE A 270 13.68 8.01 -24.64
CA PHE A 270 13.19 8.00 -23.26
C PHE A 270 14.31 8.27 -22.25
N ASN A 271 14.28 9.45 -21.63
CA ASN A 271 15.25 9.88 -20.63
C ASN A 271 14.72 9.60 -19.21
N GLU A 272 15.32 8.62 -18.53
CA GLU A 272 14.89 8.20 -17.19
C GLU A 272 14.96 9.32 -16.14
N LYS A 273 15.98 10.18 -16.21
CA LYS A 273 16.16 11.29 -15.26
C LYS A 273 15.09 12.34 -15.43
N CYS A 274 14.76 12.69 -16.68
CA CYS A 274 13.67 13.60 -17.00
C CYS A 274 12.35 13.01 -16.49
N PHE A 275 12.04 11.77 -16.88
CA PHE A 275 10.84 11.06 -16.44
C PHE A 275 10.66 11.03 -14.92
N GLN A 276 11.70 10.67 -14.15
CA GLN A 276 11.62 10.66 -12.68
C GLN A 276 11.27 12.01 -12.09
N LYS A 277 11.83 13.08 -12.67
CA LYS A 277 11.71 14.42 -12.14
C LYS A 277 10.38 15.06 -12.53
N THR A 278 9.82 14.73 -13.69
CA THR A 278 8.67 15.44 -14.29
C THR A 278 7.38 14.63 -14.25
N VAL A 279 7.43 13.30 -14.34
CA VAL A 279 6.24 12.43 -14.38
C VAL A 279 5.92 11.86 -13.00
N GLU A 280 4.68 12.03 -12.57
CA GLU A 280 4.15 11.48 -11.34
C GLU A 280 3.77 10.01 -11.53
N LYS A 281 2.89 9.71 -12.48
CA LYS A 281 2.35 8.39 -12.78
C LYS A 281 1.74 8.31 -14.18
N ILE A 282 1.46 7.09 -14.65
CA ILE A 282 0.77 6.82 -15.92
C ILE A 282 -0.44 5.92 -15.62
N MET A 283 -1.62 6.35 -16.04
CA MET A 283 -2.86 5.58 -15.95
C MET A 283 -3.15 4.90 -17.28
N VAL A 284 -3.28 3.58 -17.28
CA VAL A 284 -3.53 2.77 -18.49
C VAL A 284 -5.00 2.39 -18.56
N PHE A 285 -5.65 2.68 -19.69
CA PHE A 285 -7.07 2.37 -19.91
C PHE A 285 -7.27 1.27 -20.95
N LYS A 286 -8.42 0.60 -20.84
CA LYS A 286 -8.76 -0.57 -21.68
C LYS A 286 -9.00 -0.19 -23.15
N ASN A 287 -9.46 1.02 -23.40
CA ASN A 287 -9.72 1.59 -24.73
C ASN A 287 -8.43 1.95 -25.51
N GLY A 288 -7.25 1.68 -24.94
CA GLY A 288 -5.97 1.96 -25.59
C GLY A 288 -5.35 3.31 -25.21
N THR A 289 -6.03 4.15 -24.42
CA THR A 289 -5.48 5.43 -23.98
C THR A 289 -4.61 5.29 -22.74
N MET A 290 -3.63 6.17 -22.61
CA MET A 290 -2.79 6.31 -21.43
C MET A 290 -2.76 7.76 -20.98
N ASP A 291 -3.09 8.03 -19.72
CA ASP A 291 -3.00 9.37 -19.16
C ASP A 291 -1.69 9.50 -18.38
N VAL A 292 -0.83 10.39 -18.83
CA VAL A 292 0.44 10.70 -18.18
C VAL A 292 0.22 11.88 -17.24
N HIS A 293 0.30 11.62 -15.95
CA HIS A 293 0.18 12.65 -14.91
C HIS A 293 1.55 13.24 -14.63
N MET A 294 1.69 14.52 -14.91
CA MET A 294 2.86 15.33 -14.61
C MET A 294 2.84 15.78 -13.15
N LYS A 295 4.01 15.99 -12.53
CA LYS A 295 4.08 16.37 -11.11
C LYS A 295 3.53 17.76 -10.79
N ASN A 296 3.34 18.62 -11.79
CA ASN A 296 2.62 19.88 -11.63
C ASN A 296 1.09 19.71 -11.65
N GLY A 297 0.58 18.47 -11.81
CA GLY A 297 -0.85 18.14 -11.83
C GLY A 297 -1.47 18.11 -13.22
N VAL A 298 -0.73 18.50 -14.27
CA VAL A 298 -1.22 18.40 -15.66
C VAL A 298 -1.33 16.94 -16.08
N VAL A 299 -2.42 16.62 -16.79
CA VAL A 299 -2.70 15.26 -17.29
C VAL A 299 -2.69 15.30 -18.80
N ILE A 300 -1.77 14.54 -19.42
CA ILE A 300 -1.62 14.45 -20.86
C ILE A 300 -2.13 13.10 -21.33
N GLN A 301 -3.20 13.11 -22.12
CA GLN A 301 -3.77 11.90 -22.67
C GLN A 301 -3.06 11.50 -23.97
N ILE A 302 -2.49 10.29 -23.99
CA ILE A 302 -1.84 9.69 -25.15
C ILE A 302 -2.73 8.58 -25.69
N LYS A 303 -3.04 8.64 -26.99
CA LYS A 303 -3.66 7.53 -27.71
C LYS A 303 -2.54 6.76 -28.42
N GLU A 304 -2.44 5.46 -28.19
CA GLU A 304 -1.64 4.63 -29.07
C GLU A 304 -2.42 4.40 -30.36
N ASP A 305 -1.82 4.82 -31.49
CA ASP A 305 -2.28 4.36 -32.80
C ASP A 305 -2.15 2.85 -32.85
N GLY A 306 -3.26 2.17 -33.13
CA GLY A 306 -3.35 0.72 -33.12
C GLY A 306 -2.46 0.08 -34.18
N GLY A 307 -1.18 -0.13 -33.86
CA GLY A 307 -0.27 -1.01 -34.58
C GLY A 307 -0.61 -2.48 -34.34
N GLY A 308 -1.85 -2.87 -34.63
CA GLY A 308 -2.25 -4.27 -34.70
C GLY A 308 -1.65 -4.90 -35.95
N LYS A 309 -0.55 -5.64 -35.80
CA LYS A 309 -0.24 -6.69 -36.77
C LYS A 309 -1.22 -7.84 -36.53
N GLN A 310 -2.10 -8.05 -37.51
CA GLN A 310 -2.78 -9.32 -37.77
C GLN A 310 -1.76 -10.46 -37.90
#